data_AF-A0A1F9W5L0-F1
#
_entry.id   AF-A0A1F9W5L0-F1
#
_cell.length_a   1.000
_cell.length_b   1.000
_cell.length_c   1.000
_cell.angle_alpha   90.00
_cell.angle_beta   90.00
_cell.angle_gamma   90.00
#
_symmetry.space_group_name_H-M   'P 1'
#
loop_
_entity.id
_entity.type
_entity.pdbx_description
1 polymer ?
#
loop_
_entity_poly.entity_id
_entity_poly.type
_entity_poly.pdbx_seq_one_letter_code
_entity_poly.pdbx_strand_id
1 'polypeptide(L)' 'MWKTYGEVARSHPKLLPLEERCMIARAQAGSKRIRDKLVFHHIGFIMWRLRKKVFPDYLKRHGDDILSAAILELYRKVET' A
#
# COMPACT_ATOMS: atom_id res chain seq x y z
N MET A 1 7.70 1.81 12.83
CA MET A 1 6.74 2.44 11.90
C MET A 1 5.49 1.60 11.65
N TRP A 2 5.56 0.28 11.84
CA TRP A 2 4.45 -0.67 11.67
C TRP A 2 3.10 -0.27 12.32
N LYS A 3 3.12 0.34 13.52
CA LYS A 3 1.90 0.83 14.19
C LYS A 3 1.28 2.04 13.46
N THR A 4 2.10 2.99 13.07
CA THR A 4 1.71 4.19 12.30
C THR A 4 1.09 3.80 10.96
N TYR A 5 1.70 2.85 10.22
CA TYR A 5 1.10 2.31 9.00
C TYR A 5 -0.20 1.55 9.26
N GLY A 6 -0.33 0.92 10.42
CA GLY A 6 -1.58 0.31 10.86
C GLY A 6 -2.71 1.32 11.03
N GLU A 7 -2.41 2.51 11.55
CA GLU A 7 -3.39 3.60 11.65
C GLU A 7 -3.78 4.13 10.26
N VAL A 8 -2.80 4.38 9.39
CA VAL A 8 -3.04 4.79 8.00
C VAL A 8 -3.92 3.78 7.26
N ALA A 9 -3.64 2.48 7.42
CA ALA A 9 -4.41 1.41 6.80
C ALA A 9 -5.85 1.32 7.34
N ARG A 10 -6.09 1.67 8.62
CA ARG A 10 -7.45 1.74 9.17
C ARG A 10 -8.23 2.94 8.61
N SER A 11 -7.55 4.07 8.43
CA SER A 11 -8.16 5.28 7.85
C SER A 11 -8.46 5.14 6.35
N HIS A 12 -7.82 4.18 5.67
CA HIS A 12 -7.97 3.95 4.24
C HIS A 12 -8.46 2.52 3.98
N PRO A 13 -9.78 2.26 4.11
CA PRO A 13 -10.34 0.94 3.90
C PRO A 13 -10.14 0.46 2.46
N LYS A 14 -10.30 -0.86 2.25
CA LYS A 14 -10.17 -1.48 0.94
C LYS A 14 -11.18 -0.89 -0.06
N LEU A 15 -10.70 -0.54 -1.24
CA LEU A 15 -11.54 -0.05 -2.34
C LEU A 15 -12.32 -1.19 -3.00
N LEU A 16 -13.46 -0.84 -3.60
CA LEU A 16 -14.15 -1.74 -4.52
C LEU A 16 -13.35 -1.86 -5.83
N PRO A 17 -13.40 -3.00 -6.53
CA PRO A 17 -12.63 -3.21 -7.77
C PRO A 17 -12.89 -2.16 -8.85
N LEU A 18 -14.12 -1.64 -8.96
CA LEU A 18 -14.47 -0.60 -9.91
C LEU A 18 -13.84 0.75 -9.54
N GLU A 19 -13.91 1.13 -8.27
CA GLU A 19 -13.33 2.37 -7.75
C GLU A 19 -11.82 2.38 -7.88
N GLU A 20 -11.19 1.24 -7.59
CA GLU A 20 -9.76 1.02 -7.73
C GLU A 20 -9.30 1.27 -9.17
N ARG A 21 -9.98 0.67 -10.16
CA ARG A 21 -9.69 0.90 -11.59
C ARG A 21 -9.84 2.36 -12.00
N CYS A 22 -10.91 3.03 -11.54
CA CYS A 22 -11.12 4.45 -11.79
C CYS A 22 -10.01 5.31 -11.18
N MET A 23 -9.54 4.98 -9.97
CA MET A 23 -8.44 5.68 -9.33
C MET A 23 -7.10 5.44 -10.04
N ILE A 24 -6.83 4.21 -10.49
CA ILE A 24 -5.65 3.88 -11.29
C ILE A 24 -5.62 4.72 -12.56
N ALA A 25 -6.71 4.74 -13.33
CA ALA A 25 -6.79 5.53 -14.56
C ALA A 25 -6.53 7.03 -14.31
N ARG A 26 -7.10 7.58 -13.23
CA ARG A 26 -6.87 8.99 -12.84
C ARG A 26 -5.45 9.25 -12.34
N ALA A 27 -4.84 8.29 -11.66
CA ALA A 27 -3.46 8.38 -11.21
C ALA A 27 -2.49 8.36 -12.40
N GLN A 28 -2.71 7.46 -13.37
CA GLN A 28 -1.95 7.36 -14.62
C GLN A 28 -2.12 8.60 -15.51
N ALA A 29 -3.28 9.27 -15.46
CA ALA A 29 -3.50 10.57 -16.10
C ALA A 29 -2.71 11.73 -15.45
N GLY A 30 -1.86 11.46 -14.46
CA GLY A 30 -0.96 12.45 -13.83
C GLY A 30 -1.47 13.04 -12.52
N SER A 31 -2.60 12.56 -11.98
CA SER A 31 -3.11 13.07 -10.71
C SER A 31 -2.33 12.52 -9.51
N LYS A 32 -1.30 13.26 -9.07
CA LYS A 32 -0.47 12.92 -7.89
C LYS A 32 -1.31 12.64 -6.64
N ARG A 33 -2.33 13.46 -6.38
CA ARG A 33 -3.23 13.29 -5.23
C ARG A 33 -3.98 11.96 -5.25
N ILE A 34 -4.46 11.54 -6.43
CA ILE A 34 -5.16 10.26 -6.58
C ILE A 34 -4.18 9.10 -6.45
N ARG A 35 -2.97 9.23 -7.00
CA ARG A 35 -1.88 8.25 -6.84
C ARG A 35 -1.55 8.01 -5.37
N ASP A 36 -1.32 9.06 -4.60
CA ASP A 36 -1.00 8.96 -3.17
C ASP A 36 -2.16 8.32 -2.39
N LYS A 37 -3.39 8.73 -2.69
CA LYS A 37 -4.59 8.14 -2.07
C LYS A 37 -4.71 6.65 -2.38
N LEU A 38 -4.50 6.25 -3.63
CA LEU A 38 -4.53 4.85 -4.05
C LEU A 38 -3.46 4.02 -3.33
N VAL A 39 -2.26 4.58 -3.15
CA VAL A 39 -1.19 3.97 -2.36
C VAL A 39 -1.62 3.72 -0.93
N PHE A 40 -2.22 4.71 -0.25
CA PHE A 40 -2.69 4.54 1.12
C PHE A 40 -3.74 3.43 1.28
N HIS A 41 -4.68 3.32 0.34
CA HIS A 41 -5.66 2.22 0.33
C HIS A 41 -5.01 0.83 0.19
N HIS A 42 -3.83 0.75 -0.40
CA HIS A 42 -3.11 -0.51 -0.64
C HIS A 42 -2.10 -0.87 0.44
N ILE A 43 -1.70 0.07 1.32
CA ILE A 43 -0.80 -0.22 2.46
C ILE A 43 -1.38 -1.35 3.32
N GLY A 44 -2.69 -1.32 3.59
CA GLY A 44 -3.36 -2.37 4.36
C GLY A 44 -3.23 -3.77 3.71
N PHE A 45 -3.35 -3.84 2.39
CA PHE A 45 -3.16 -5.09 1.64
C PHE A 45 -1.72 -5.61 1.73
N ILE A 46 -0.73 -4.73 1.58
CA ILE A 46 0.69 -5.09 1.69
C ILE A 46 0.99 -5.60 3.10
N MET A 47 0.56 -4.88 4.13
CA MET A 47 0.74 -5.29 5.53
C MET A 47 0.12 -6.67 5.81
N TRP A 48 -1.09 -6.92 5.30
CA TRP A 48 -1.75 -8.23 5.42
C TRP A 48 -0.94 -9.32 4.72
N ARG A 49 -0.46 -9.07 3.50
CA ARG A 49 0.32 -10.03 2.71
C ARG A 49 1.64 -10.38 3.40
N LEU A 50 2.35 -9.38 3.94
CA LEU A 50 3.59 -9.59 4.69
C LEU A 50 3.36 -10.46 5.92
N ARG A 51 2.32 -10.20 6.72
CA ARG A 51 1.97 -11.03 7.89
C ARG A 51 1.63 -12.48 7.53
N LYS A 52 1.09 -12.73 6.34
CA LYS A 52 0.69 -14.07 5.89
C LYS A 52 1.80 -14.85 5.19
N LYS A 53 2.79 -14.19 4.62
CA LYS A 53 3.81 -14.83 3.76
C LYS A 53 5.22 -14.78 4.32
N VAL A 54 5.52 -13.85 5.22
CA VAL A 54 6.86 -13.68 5.80
C VAL A 54 6.91 -14.33 7.18
N PHE A 55 8.03 -15.01 7.48
CA PHE A 55 8.24 -15.62 8.78
C PHE A 55 8.18 -14.55 9.90
N PRO A 56 7.46 -14.80 11.02
CA PRO A 56 7.21 -13.77 12.03
C PRO A 56 8.47 -13.09 12.59
N ASP A 57 9.53 -13.87 12.85
CA ASP A 57 10.78 -13.30 13.38
C ASP A 57 11.51 -12.42 12.36
N TYR A 58 11.40 -12.78 11.07
CA TYR A 58 11.95 -11.96 9.99
C TYR A 58 11.14 -10.65 9.85
N LEU A 59 9.81 -10.75 9.96
CA LEU A 59 8.95 -9.58 9.93
C LEU A 59 9.18 -8.65 11.14
N LYS A 60 9.49 -9.21 12.31
CA LYS A 60 9.80 -8.43 13.52
C LYS A 60 11.09 -7.62 13.37
N ARG A 61 12.09 -8.18 12.67
CA ARG A 61 13.41 -7.54 12.48
C ARG A 61 13.46 -6.61 11.27
N HIS A 62 12.77 -6.95 10.18
CA HIS A 62 12.91 -6.27 8.89
C HIS A 62 11.59 -5.74 8.32
N GLY A 63 10.47 -5.87 9.04
CA GLY A 63 9.15 -5.52 8.51
C GLY A 63 9.03 -4.06 8.08
N ASP A 64 9.61 -3.14 8.84
CA ASP A 64 9.59 -1.71 8.51
C ASP A 64 10.35 -1.41 7.20
N ASP A 65 11.51 -2.04 6.98
CA ASP A 65 12.29 -1.88 5.75
C ASP A 65 11.58 -2.50 4.55
N ILE A 66 11.03 -3.71 4.71
CA ILE A 66 10.28 -4.41 3.67
C ILE A 66 9.04 -3.60 3.27
N LEU A 67 8.32 -3.04 4.24
CA LEU A 67 7.14 -2.23 3.98
C LEU A 67 7.49 -0.93 3.27
N SER A 68 8.57 -0.27 3.69
CA SER A 68 9.07 0.96 3.04
C SER A 68 9.45 0.70 1.58
N ALA A 69 10.18 -0.39 1.31
CA ALA A 69 10.52 -0.81 -0.05
C ALA A 69 9.28 -1.17 -0.88
N ALA A 70 8.30 -1.84 -0.28
CA ALA A 70 7.06 -2.22 -0.96
C ALA A 70 6.19 -1.02 -1.34
N ILE A 71 6.22 0.07 -0.56
CA ILE A 71 5.51 1.32 -0.89
C ILE A 71 6.11 1.95 -2.16
N LEU A 72 7.43 1.96 -2.31
CA LEU A 72 8.09 2.46 -3.52
C LEU A 72 7.71 1.63 -4.76
N GLU A 73 7.70 0.30 -4.63
CA GLU A 73 7.22 -0.58 -5.70
C GLU A 73 5.75 -0.35 -6.05
N LEU A 74 4.92 -0.03 -5.06
CA LEU A 74 3.51 0.25 -5.29
C LEU A 74 3.34 1.54 -6.09
N TYR A 75 4.08 2.61 -5.76
CA TYR A 75 4.10 3.84 -6.55
C TYR A 75 4.48 3.56 -8.01
N ARG A 76 5.55 2.78 -8.23
CA ARG A 76 6.00 2.39 -9.57
C ARG A 76 4.92 1.63 -10.34
N LYS A 77 4.22 0.69 -9.68
CA LYS A 77 3.14 -0.10 -10.29
C LYS A 77 1.89 0.70 -10.64
N VAL A 78 1.64 1.83 -9.98
CA VAL A 78 0.51 2.70 -10.35
C VAL A 78 0.84 3.53 -11.58
N GLU A 79 2.12 3.77 -11.86
CA GLU A 79 2.58 4.51 -13.05
C GLU A 79 2.72 3.64 -14.30
N THR A 80 2.84 2.32 -14.14
CA THR A 80 2.91 1.36 -15.25
C THR A 80 1.53 0.84 -15.62
#